data_AF-A0A8T7F9X9-F1
#
_entry.id   AF-A0A8T7F9X9-F1
#
_cell.length_a   1.000
_cell.length_b   1.000
_cell.length_c   1.000
_cell.angle_alpha   90.00
_cell.angle_beta   90.00
_cell.angle_gamma   90.00
#
_symmetry.space_group_name_H-M   'P 1'
#
loop_
_entity.id
_entity.type
_entity.pdbx_description
1 polymer ?
#
loop_
_entity_poly.entity_id
_entity_poly.type
_entity_poly.pdbx_seq_one_letter_code
_entity_poly.pdbx_strand_id
1 'polypeptide(L)'
;MTQTNRQAYQHAEAFRMMTYECQTCGKRLLVWNSRDGVTPFSMTCRLCGKGSMIHINWSNDPLMPRYIPQVGDWIWVDMPAKKCKKLGVPVGSPRLIQVDERYLRKTGKA
;
A
#
# COMPACT_ATOMS: atom_id res chain seq x y z
N MET A 1 -14.34 30.48 -4.12
CA MET A 1 -14.31 29.18 -4.83
C MET A 1 -12.85 28.77 -4.98
N THR A 2 -12.31 27.98 -4.05
CA THR A 2 -10.89 27.57 -4.09
C THR A 2 -10.73 26.33 -4.95
N GLN A 3 -10.12 26.53 -6.11
CA GLN A 3 -9.69 25.51 -7.05
C GLN A 3 -8.60 24.65 -6.37
N THR A 4 -8.97 23.48 -5.84
CA THR A 4 -8.00 22.55 -5.22
C THR A 4 -7.23 21.82 -6.32
N ASN A 5 -5.95 22.16 -6.44
CA ASN A 5 -4.94 21.61 -7.34
C ASN A 5 -5.21 20.20 -7.89
N ARG A 6 -5.23 20.09 -9.22
CA ARG A 6 -5.05 18.83 -9.96
C ARG A 6 -3.75 18.15 -9.47
N GLN A 7 -3.90 16.93 -8.94
CA GLN A 7 -2.88 15.93 -8.58
C GLN A 7 -1.41 16.41 -8.53
N ALA A 8 -0.91 16.70 -7.33
CA ALA A 8 0.51 16.94 -7.07
C ALA A 8 1.38 15.66 -7.04
N TYR A 9 0.79 14.48 -7.30
CA TYR A 9 1.43 13.17 -7.24
C TYR A 9 1.51 12.54 -8.63
N GLN A 10 2.56 11.77 -8.88
CA GLN A 10 2.78 11.11 -10.16
C GLN A 10 1.71 10.05 -10.45
N HIS A 11 1.21 9.38 -9.41
CA HIS A 11 0.23 8.30 -9.54
C HIS A 11 -1.08 8.58 -8.82
N ALA A 12 -2.20 8.18 -9.42
CA ALA A 12 -3.55 8.43 -8.87
C ALA A 12 -3.81 7.69 -7.53
N GLU A 13 -3.16 6.53 -7.35
CA GLU A 13 -3.22 5.71 -6.14
C GLU A 13 -2.30 6.20 -5.02
N ALA A 14 -1.48 7.22 -5.28
CA ALA A 14 -0.50 7.69 -4.31
C ALA A 14 -1.20 8.12 -3.02
N PHE A 15 -0.68 7.64 -1.89
CA PHE A 15 -1.15 7.99 -0.55
C PHE A 15 -2.62 7.67 -0.26
N ARG A 16 -3.21 6.68 -0.95
CA ARG A 16 -4.61 6.28 -0.76
C ARG A 16 -4.78 5.08 0.15
N MET A 17 -5.91 5.02 0.87
CA MET A 17 -6.33 3.83 1.61
C MET A 17 -7.12 2.91 0.70
N MET A 18 -6.53 1.77 0.35
CA MET A 18 -7.06 0.85 -0.66
C MET A 18 -7.75 -0.35 -0.02
N THR A 19 -8.90 -0.75 -0.57
CA THR A 19 -9.64 -1.93 -0.07
C THR A 19 -9.46 -3.12 -1.01
N TYR A 20 -8.84 -4.19 -0.51
CA TYR A 20 -8.69 -5.43 -1.25
C TYR A 20 -9.65 -6.51 -0.74
N GLU A 21 -10.17 -7.34 -1.65
CA GLU A 21 -11.05 -8.47 -1.31
C GLU A 21 -10.54 -9.77 -1.91
N CYS A 22 -10.46 -10.82 -1.09
CA CYS A 22 -10.03 -12.14 -1.54
C CYS A 22 -11.14 -12.83 -2.32
N GLN A 23 -10.86 -13.18 -3.57
CA GLN A 23 -11.79 -13.89 -4.46
C GLN A 23 -12.07 -15.34 -4.05
N THR A 24 -11.33 -15.89 -3.07
CA THR A 24 -11.52 -17.27 -2.58
C THR A 24 -12.22 -17.33 -1.22
N CYS A 25 -11.86 -16.46 -0.27
CA CYS A 25 -12.42 -16.51 1.09
C CYS A 25 -13.32 -15.32 1.44
N GLY A 26 -13.52 -14.36 0.53
CA GLY A 26 -14.35 -13.18 0.72
C GLY A 26 -13.82 -12.16 1.74
N LYS A 27 -12.74 -12.45 2.46
CA LYS A 27 -12.18 -11.54 3.45
C LYS A 27 -11.60 -10.29 2.79
N ARG A 28 -11.79 -9.16 3.47
CA ARG A 28 -11.30 -7.84 3.06
C ARG A 28 -10.06 -7.43 3.84
N LEU A 29 -9.21 -6.64 3.20
CA LEU A 29 -8.03 -6.05 3.79
C LEU A 29 -7.91 -4.59 3.38
N LEU A 30 -7.78 -3.70 4.36
CA LEU A 30 -7.41 -2.31 4.13
C LEU A 30 -5.90 -2.20 4.07
N VAL A 31 -5.39 -1.51 3.05
CA VAL A 31 -3.97 -1.29 2.84
C VAL A 31 -3.72 0.16 2.48
N TRP A 32 -2.91 0.86 3.26
CA TRP A 32 -2.50 2.22 2.90
C TRP A 32 -1.31 2.20 1.95
N ASN A 33 -1.43 2.87 0.81
CA ASN A 33 -0.32 3.03 -0.12
C ASN A 33 0.56 4.21 0.30
N SER A 34 1.69 3.96 0.96
CA SER A 34 2.57 5.03 1.46
C SER A 34 3.50 5.63 0.40
N ARG A 35 3.25 5.37 -0.89
CA ARG A 35 4.19 5.57 -2.00
C ARG A 35 3.55 6.42 -3.07
N ASP A 36 4.38 7.11 -3.85
CA ASP A 36 4.01 7.74 -5.11
C ASP A 36 4.67 6.98 -6.28
N GLY A 37 4.31 5.70 -6.40
CA GLY A 37 4.82 4.80 -7.44
C GLY A 37 3.71 3.85 -7.90
N VAL A 38 3.99 3.03 -8.90
CA VAL A 38 3.04 2.02 -9.40
C VAL A 38 2.63 1.09 -8.26
N THR A 39 1.31 0.94 -8.05
CA THR A 39 0.74 0.16 -6.94
C THR A 39 0.10 -1.12 -7.46
N PRO A 40 0.25 -2.28 -6.77
CA PRO A 40 -0.34 -3.52 -7.23
C PRO A 40 -1.87 -3.54 -7.14
N PHE A 41 -2.52 -4.05 -8.18
CA PHE A 41 -3.99 -4.24 -8.21
C PHE A 41 -4.45 -5.57 -7.64
N SER A 42 -3.52 -6.50 -7.46
CA SER A 42 -3.78 -7.77 -6.81
C SER A 42 -2.58 -8.21 -5.97
N MET A 43 -2.86 -9.08 -5.01
CA MET A 43 -1.86 -9.71 -4.15
C MET A 43 -2.35 -11.06 -3.66
N THR A 44 -1.44 -11.93 -3.21
CA THR A 44 -1.84 -13.16 -2.50
C THR A 44 -2.58 -12.80 -1.21
N CYS A 45 -3.66 -13.52 -0.90
CA CYS A 45 -4.44 -13.27 0.31
C CYS A 45 -3.60 -13.45 1.57
N ARG A 46 -3.49 -12.39 2.38
CA ARG A 46 -2.75 -12.42 3.66
C ARG A 46 -3.53 -13.04 4.81
N LEU A 47 -4.84 -13.24 4.65
CA LEU A 47 -5.73 -13.69 5.73
C LEU A 47 -6.07 -15.18 5.67
N CYS A 48 -6.00 -15.82 4.51
CA CYS A 48 -6.18 -17.28 4.39
C CYS A 48 -4.98 -17.98 3.73
N GLY A 49 -3.99 -17.22 3.25
CA GLY A 49 -2.82 -17.75 2.55
C GLY A 49 -3.11 -18.37 1.18
N LYS A 50 -4.37 -18.36 0.73
CA LYS A 50 -4.84 -18.97 -0.52
C LYS A 50 -5.56 -17.92 -1.39
N GLY A 51 -5.44 -18.07 -2.70
CA GLY A 51 -6.13 -17.19 -3.65
C GLY A 51 -5.59 -15.76 -3.71
N SER A 52 -6.27 -14.96 -4.53
CA SER A 52 -5.87 -13.58 -4.85
C SER A 52 -6.84 -12.58 -4.22
N MET A 53 -6.27 -11.58 -3.56
CA MET A 53 -6.93 -10.35 -3.12
C MET A 53 -6.84 -9.32 -4.25
N ILE A 54 -7.98 -8.83 -4.72
CA ILE A 54 -8.05 -7.81 -5.78
C ILE A 54 -8.49 -6.48 -5.18
N HIS A 55 -7.99 -5.38 -5.74
CA HIS A 55 -8.44 -4.04 -5.37
C HIS A 55 -9.88 -3.82 -5.87
N ILE A 56 -10.81 -3.49 -4.97
CA ILE A 56 -12.25 -3.41 -5.29
C ILE A 56 -12.85 -1.99 -5.27
N ASN A 57 -12.15 -0.96 -4.79
CA ASN A 57 -12.75 0.36 -4.54
C ASN A 57 -11.99 1.55 -5.14
N TRP A 58 -11.53 1.38 -6.37
CA TRP A 58 -10.72 2.34 -7.14
C TRP A 58 -11.14 3.80 -7.06
N SER A 59 -12.43 4.10 -7.19
CA SER A 59 -12.92 5.48 -7.26
C SER A 59 -13.18 6.12 -5.91
N ASN A 60 -13.30 5.34 -4.83
CA ASN A 60 -13.68 5.84 -3.51
C ASN A 60 -12.61 5.65 -2.43
N ASP A 61 -11.41 5.23 -2.81
CA ASP A 61 -10.30 5.18 -1.88
C ASP A 61 -9.97 6.61 -1.37
N PRO A 62 -10.01 6.85 -0.05
CA PRO A 62 -9.71 8.16 0.48
C PRO A 62 -8.22 8.46 0.32
N LEU A 63 -7.92 9.69 -0.12
CA LEU A 63 -6.56 10.22 -0.19
C LEU A 63 -6.11 10.65 1.21
N MET A 64 -5.06 10.03 1.74
CA MET A 64 -4.56 10.21 3.11
C MET A 64 -3.03 10.40 3.17
N PRO A 65 -2.48 11.53 2.66
CA PRO A 65 -1.03 11.78 2.62
C PRO A 65 -0.39 11.98 3.99
N ARG A 66 -1.19 12.28 5.02
CA ARG A 66 -0.73 12.48 6.41
C ARG A 66 -1.09 11.33 7.33
N TYR A 67 -1.48 10.17 6.78
CA TYR A 67 -1.79 9.02 7.60
C TYR A 67 -0.52 8.52 8.32
N ILE A 68 -0.68 8.25 9.62
CA ILE A 68 0.37 7.70 10.48
C ILE A 68 -0.03 6.25 10.78
N PRO A 69 0.61 5.25 10.14
CA PRO A 69 0.28 3.85 10.35
C PRO A 69 0.50 3.44 11.80
N GLN A 70 -0.39 2.58 12.29
CA GLN A 70 -0.34 1.95 13.60
C GLN A 70 0.17 0.51 13.49
N VAL A 71 0.62 -0.06 14.61
CA VAL A 71 0.98 -1.49 14.67
C VAL A 71 -0.21 -2.34 14.22
N GLY A 72 0.04 -3.28 13.32
CA GLY A 72 -0.97 -4.16 12.74
C GLY A 72 -1.53 -3.70 11.40
N ASP A 73 -1.36 -2.42 11.03
CA ASP A 73 -1.80 -1.90 9.73
C ASP A 73 -1.03 -2.54 8.58
N TRP A 74 -1.68 -2.67 7.44
CA TRP A 74 -1.05 -3.11 6.21
C TRP A 74 -0.72 -1.92 5.33
N ILE A 75 0.51 -1.87 4.82
CA ILE A 75 0.97 -0.76 4.00
C ILE A 75 1.79 -1.25 2.80
N TRP A 76 1.66 -0.55 1.67
CA TRP A 76 2.60 -0.64 0.57
C TRP A 76 3.77 0.31 0.83
N VAL A 77 4.99 -0.22 0.83
CA VAL A 77 6.24 0.56 0.91
C VAL A 77 7.14 0.28 -0.29
N ASP A 78 8.05 1.19 -0.59
CA ASP A 78 9.08 0.92 -1.59
C ASP A 78 10.04 -0.17 -1.09
N MET A 79 10.25 -1.16 -1.95
CA MET A 79 11.24 -2.19 -1.66
C MET A 79 12.66 -1.57 -1.70
N PRO A 80 13.52 -1.86 -0.70
CA PRO A 80 14.88 -1.33 -0.70
C PRO A 80 15.67 -1.74 -1.95
N ALA A 81 16.43 -0.82 -2.53
CA ALA A 81 17.17 -1.03 -3.79
C ALA A 81 18.04 -2.30 -3.78
N LYS A 82 18.74 -2.58 -2.67
CA LYS A 82 19.54 -3.81 -2.51
C LYS A 82 18.69 -5.08 -2.69
N LYS A 83 17.46 -5.08 -2.17
CA LYS A 83 16.53 -6.21 -2.30
C LYS A 83 15.96 -6.30 -3.71
N CYS A 84 15.61 -5.16 -4.33
CA CYS A 84 15.20 -5.11 -5.74
C CYS A 84 16.27 -5.74 -6.65
N LYS A 85 17.53 -5.31 -6.49
CA LYS A 85 18.67 -5.84 -7.26
C LYS A 85 18.83 -7.35 -7.09
N LYS A 86 18.70 -7.86 -5.86
CA LYS A 86 18.77 -9.31 -5.58
C LYS A 86 17.66 -10.10 -6.26
N LEU A 87 16.46 -9.52 -6.39
CA LEU A 87 15.30 -10.17 -7.00
C LEU A 87 15.16 -9.91 -8.50
N GLY A 88 16.00 -9.06 -9.09
CA GLY A 88 15.90 -8.69 -10.51
C GLY A 88 14.66 -7.86 -10.85
N VAL A 89 14.14 -7.09 -9.90
CA VAL A 89 12.95 -6.22 -10.09
C VAL A 89 13.34 -4.73 -10.05
N PRO A 90 12.53 -3.82 -10.64
CA PRO A 90 12.80 -2.39 -10.60
C PRO A 90 12.98 -1.84 -9.18
N VAL A 91 13.88 -0.87 -9.00
CA VAL A 91 14.04 -0.14 -7.73
C VAL A 91 12.75 0.60 -7.41
N GLY A 92 12.36 0.57 -6.13
CA GLY A 92 11.08 1.13 -5.71
C GLY A 92 9.90 0.25 -6.09
N SER A 93 10.10 -1.02 -6.46
CA SER A 93 8.98 -1.97 -6.62
C SER A 93 8.16 -2.07 -5.32
N PRO A 94 6.83 -2.20 -5.41
CA PRO A 94 5.96 -2.31 -4.24
C PRO A 94 6.31 -3.50 -3.36
N ARG A 95 6.24 -3.27 -2.05
CA ARG A 95 6.30 -4.34 -1.05
C ARG A 95 5.21 -4.13 -0.02
N LEU A 96 4.36 -5.14 0.15
CA LEU A 96 3.40 -5.18 1.23
C LEU A 96 4.09 -5.57 2.52
N ILE A 97 3.85 -4.81 3.59
CA ILE A 97 4.26 -5.16 4.94
C ILE A 97 3.10 -4.94 5.91
N GLN A 98 3.12 -5.68 7.02
CA GLN A 98 2.36 -5.32 8.20
C GLN A 98 3.26 -4.48 9.11
N VAL A 99 2.73 -3.38 9.63
CA VAL A 99 3.44 -2.46 10.50
C VAL A 99 3.70 -3.13 11.85
N ASP A 100 4.95 -3.14 12.27
CA ASP A 100 5.39 -3.58 13.58
C ASP A 100 6.14 -2.44 14.31
N GLU A 101 6.45 -2.63 15.58
CA GLU A 101 7.19 -1.63 16.35
C GLU A 101 8.55 -1.27 15.73
N ARG A 102 9.20 -2.23 15.07
CA ARG A 102 10.51 -2.00 14.46
C ARG A 102 10.41 -1.04 13.30
N TYR A 103 9.35 -1.16 12.49
CA TYR A 103 9.04 -0.24 11.41
C TYR A 103 8.81 1.18 11.95
N LEU A 104 7.99 1.33 13.00
CA LEU A 104 7.70 2.64 13.58
C LEU A 104 8.96 3.33 14.12
N ARG A 105 9.77 2.60 14.91
CA ARG A 105 11.05 3.12 15.43
C ARG A 105 12.01 3.52 14.31
N LYS A 106 12.15 2.68 13.28
CA LYS A 106 13.07 2.94 12.16
C LYS A 106 12.65 4.17 11.35
N THR A 107 11.35 4.42 11.23
CA THR A 107 10.81 5.51 10.41
C THR A 107 10.56 6.80 11.19
N GLY A 108 10.84 6.82 12.50
CA GLY A 108 10.55 7.97 13.36
C GLY A 108 9.06 8.24 13.50
N LYS A 109 8.22 7.22 13.34
CA LYS A 109 6.75 7.29 13.46
C LYS A 109 6.23 6.69 14.77
N ALA A 110 7.15 6.39 15.70
CA ALA A 110 6.85 5.92 17.05
C ALA A 110 6.60 7.13 17.97
#